data_AF-F7RV52-F1
#
_entry.id   AF-F7RV52-F1
#
_cell.length_a   1.000
_cell.length_b   1.000
_cell.length_c   1.000
_cell.angle_alpha   90.00
_cell.angle_beta   90.00
_cell.angle_gamma   90.00
#
_symmetry.space_group_name_H-M   'P 1'
#
loop_
_entity.id
_entity.type
_entity.pdbx_description
1 polymer ?
#
loop_
_entity_poly.entity_id
_entity_poly.type
_entity_poly.pdbx_seq_one_letter_code
_entity_poly.pdbx_strand_id
1 'polypeptide(L)'
;MRAKAQQALRVLGIVIALVLLVILLLRLIGPPVSIQLEGLATNTLNESQVELSQPRVIAEAEHCDIALNFHGQEDDFLLAQYWHQRLIETLLPATASENSTDRQSEVAANVSFCAVLRHDLYTSDCHEQLGRAWCTPKISYGESTENIINKNNAPSDSFLSKPQIHIVLTDSGLANTRNGVVFIKRNASVQVLQHELGHALGLADEYAMHPDLARQFCNGEFNFTASNLVITHKQWFTPEEMREFLQALPWADFIEQPLGTKDAHGVWRLGSSDTQKIGLFAAKTCEGTGRYAWKPVAEKTWMEQHEIGEVPALYLRLIQQHLE
;
A
#
# COMPACT_ATOMS: atom_id res chain seq x y z
N MET A 1 -40.13 19.81 25.67
CA MET A 1 -39.58 18.68 24.88
C MET A 1 -38.71 17.71 25.72
N ARG A 2 -37.87 18.18 26.65
CA ARG A 2 -36.99 17.30 27.48
C ARG A 2 -37.72 16.26 28.36
N ALA A 3 -38.89 16.60 28.93
CA ALA A 3 -39.64 15.68 29.79
C ALA A 3 -40.20 14.45 29.04
N LYS A 4 -40.63 14.61 27.78
CA LYS A 4 -41.12 13.49 26.96
C LYS A 4 -40.00 12.54 26.52
N ALA A 5 -38.80 13.07 26.26
CA ALA A 5 -37.62 12.26 25.93
C ALA A 5 -37.15 11.41 27.12
N GLN A 6 -37.15 11.98 28.33
CA GLN A 6 -36.80 11.24 29.55
C GLN A 6 -37.80 10.12 29.87
N GLN A 7 -39.08 10.33 29.58
CA GLN A 7 -40.11 9.30 29.77
C GLN A 7 -39.96 8.16 28.75
N ALA A 8 -39.63 8.47 27.50
CA ALA A 8 -39.35 7.47 26.46
C ALA A 8 -38.14 6.59 26.79
N LEU A 9 -37.04 7.17 27.28
CA LEU A 9 -35.86 6.38 27.70
C LEU A 9 -36.16 5.46 28.89
N ARG A 10 -36.99 5.89 29.85
CA ARG A 10 -37.39 5.04 30.99
C ARG A 10 -38.23 3.85 30.55
N VAL A 11 -39.17 4.06 29.63
CA VAL A 11 -39.99 2.97 29.08
C VAL A 11 -39.13 1.98 28.30
N LEU A 12 -38.19 2.47 27.47
CA LEU A 12 -37.28 1.62 26.71
C LEU A 12 -36.39 0.77 27.61
N GLY A 13 -35.85 1.35 28.69
CA GLY A 13 -35.05 0.62 29.68
C GLY A 13 -35.83 -0.50 30.37
N ILE A 14 -37.11 -0.26 30.71
CA ILE A 14 -37.98 -1.27 31.34
C ILE A 14 -38.29 -2.42 30.36
N VAL A 15 -38.54 -2.10 29.08
CA VAL A 15 -38.81 -3.12 28.05
C VAL A 15 -37.59 -4.01 27.83
N ILE A 16 -36.39 -3.43 27.73
CA ILE A 16 -35.15 -4.20 27.56
C ILE A 16 -34.91 -5.12 28.77
N ALA A 17 -35.10 -4.60 29.99
CA ALA A 17 -34.95 -5.38 31.21
C ALA A 17 -35.93 -6.57 31.27
N LEU A 18 -37.19 -6.37 30.86
CA LEU A 18 -38.19 -7.44 30.80
C LEU A 18 -37.85 -8.49 29.73
N VAL A 19 -37.37 -8.09 28.55
CA VAL A 19 -36.95 -9.03 27.50
C VAL A 19 -35.78 -9.88 27.97
N LEU A 20 -34.77 -9.27 28.59
CA LEU A 20 -33.62 -10.01 29.13
C LEU A 20 -34.03 -10.96 30.26
N LEU A 21 -34.96 -10.56 31.13
CA LEU A 21 -35.49 -11.42 32.19
C LEU A 21 -36.24 -12.63 31.61
N VAL A 22 -37.05 -12.44 30.56
CA VAL A 22 -37.75 -13.53 29.86
C VAL A 22 -36.75 -14.48 29.20
N ILE A 23 -35.71 -13.97 28.53
CA ILE A 23 -34.65 -14.81 27.93
C ILE A 23 -33.92 -15.62 29.01
N LEU A 24 -33.62 -15.01 30.15
CA LEU A 24 -32.97 -15.68 31.28
C LEU A 24 -33.86 -16.78 31.88
N LEU A 25 -35.15 -16.49 32.06
CA LEU A 25 -36.13 -17.47 32.56
C LEU A 25 -36.33 -18.63 31.58
N LEU A 26 -36.37 -18.36 30.28
CA LEU A 26 -36.43 -19.39 29.24
C LEU A 26 -35.19 -20.29 29.25
N ARG A 27 -34.01 -19.75 29.56
CA ARG A 27 -32.77 -20.55 29.74
C ARG A 27 -32.75 -21.37 31.04
N LEU A 28 -33.46 -20.93 32.08
CA LEU A 28 -33.49 -21.61 33.38
C LEU A 28 -34.54 -22.73 33.46
N ILE A 29 -35.62 -22.63 32.68
CA ILE A 29 -36.79 -23.52 32.78
C ILE A 29 -36.95 -24.41 31.53
N GLY A 30 -36.34 -24.04 30.41
CA GLY A 30 -36.37 -24.85 29.18
C GLY A 30 -35.37 -26.01 29.24
N PRO A 31 -35.73 -27.22 28.78
CA PRO A 31 -34.74 -28.26 28.55
C PRO A 31 -33.69 -27.75 27.55
N PRO A 32 -32.42 -28.15 27.67
CA PRO A 32 -31.39 -27.78 26.71
C PRO A 32 -31.87 -28.19 25.31
N VAL A 33 -31.97 -27.22 24.39
CA VAL A 33 -32.23 -27.49 22.99
C VAL A 33 -30.98 -28.18 22.43
N SER A 34 -30.96 -29.51 22.52
CA SER A 34 -30.03 -30.34 21.78
C SER A 34 -30.48 -30.35 20.32
N ILE A 35 -29.79 -29.58 19.48
CA ILE A 35 -29.93 -29.71 18.03
C ILE A 35 -29.27 -31.06 17.68
N GLN A 36 -30.08 -32.10 17.55
CA GLN A 36 -29.64 -33.37 16.94
C GLN A 36 -29.42 -33.12 15.45
N LEU A 37 -28.15 -32.98 15.07
CA LEU A 37 -27.69 -33.18 13.69
C LEU A 37 -27.70 -34.70 13.43
N GLU A 38 -28.88 -35.23 13.09
CA GLU A 38 -28.99 -36.56 12.50
C GLU A 38 -28.79 -36.46 10.98
N GLY A 39 -27.82 -37.24 10.49
CA GLY A 39 -27.77 -37.65 9.09
C GLY A 39 -26.86 -36.84 8.17
N LEU A 40 -25.55 -36.88 8.40
CA LEU A 40 -24.60 -36.83 7.29
C LEU A 40 -23.77 -38.10 7.34
N ALA A 41 -24.07 -38.98 6.38
CA ALA A 41 -23.31 -40.18 6.10
C ALA A 41 -21.82 -39.83 6.01
N THR A 42 -21.00 -40.64 6.67
CA THR A 42 -19.57 -40.72 6.42
C THR A 42 -19.36 -41.25 5.01
N ASN A 43 -19.53 -40.38 4.01
CA ASN A 43 -18.83 -40.54 2.76
C ASN A 43 -17.36 -40.35 3.10
N THR A 44 -16.61 -41.44 3.01
CA THR A 44 -15.17 -41.40 2.79
C THR A 44 -14.93 -40.46 1.63
N LEU A 45 -14.58 -39.20 1.95
CA LEU A 45 -14.11 -38.24 0.97
C LEU A 45 -12.79 -38.79 0.47
N ASN A 46 -12.89 -39.45 -0.66
CA ASN A 46 -11.82 -39.59 -1.63
C ASN A 46 -11.14 -38.22 -1.71
N GLU A 47 -9.83 -38.18 -1.51
CA GLU A 47 -8.95 -37.00 -1.57
C GLU A 47 -8.95 -36.48 -3.01
N SER A 48 -10.11 -35.96 -3.40
CA SER A 48 -10.47 -35.54 -4.74
C SER A 48 -10.09 -34.07 -4.79
N GLN A 49 -9.09 -33.78 -5.59
CA GLN A 49 -8.79 -32.47 -6.19
C GLN A 49 -9.54 -31.31 -5.52
N VAL A 50 -8.86 -30.61 -4.62
CA VAL A 50 -9.32 -29.29 -4.15
C VAL A 50 -9.47 -28.44 -5.41
N GLU A 51 -10.70 -28.27 -5.87
CA GLU A 51 -11.04 -27.40 -6.99
C GLU A 51 -10.68 -25.99 -6.52
N LEU A 52 -9.50 -25.51 -6.95
CA LEU A 52 -9.02 -24.19 -6.60
C LEU A 52 -10.09 -23.19 -7.05
N SER A 53 -10.64 -22.44 -6.09
CA SER A 53 -11.64 -21.43 -6.40
C SER A 53 -11.06 -20.44 -7.41
N GLN A 54 -11.74 -20.33 -8.55
CA GLN A 54 -11.29 -19.46 -9.64
C GLN A 54 -11.13 -18.02 -9.13
N PRO A 55 -10.12 -17.27 -9.61
CA PRO A 55 -9.97 -15.87 -9.27
C PRO A 55 -11.23 -15.08 -9.60
N ARG A 56 -11.60 -14.15 -8.72
CA ARG A 56 -12.74 -13.26 -8.92
C ARG A 56 -12.26 -11.93 -9.46
N VAL A 57 -12.71 -11.57 -10.66
CA VAL A 57 -12.37 -10.27 -11.27
C VAL A 57 -13.05 -9.15 -10.50
N ILE A 58 -12.27 -8.15 -10.09
CA ILE A 58 -12.74 -6.92 -9.45
C ILE A 58 -12.84 -5.81 -10.52
N ALA A 59 -11.81 -5.70 -11.37
CA ALA A 59 -11.75 -4.78 -12.50
C ALA A 59 -11.00 -5.44 -13.66
N GLU A 60 -11.58 -5.33 -14.86
CA GLU A 60 -11.08 -5.96 -16.08
C GLU A 60 -9.69 -5.41 -16.48
N ALA A 61 -8.90 -6.24 -17.17
CA ALA A 61 -7.56 -5.85 -17.65
C ALA A 61 -7.55 -4.96 -18.90
N GLU A 62 -8.72 -4.72 -19.51
CA GLU A 62 -8.79 -3.88 -20.68
C GLU A 62 -8.40 -2.44 -20.29
N HIS A 63 -7.13 -2.10 -20.59
CA HIS A 63 -6.50 -0.78 -20.41
C HIS A 63 -6.01 -0.44 -18.98
N CYS A 64 -5.53 -1.42 -18.20
CA CYS A 64 -4.72 -1.13 -17.01
C CYS A 64 -3.21 -1.05 -17.31
N ASP A 65 -2.48 -0.27 -16.51
CA ASP A 65 -1.02 -0.24 -16.50
C ASP A 65 -0.46 -1.27 -15.52
N ILE A 66 -1.13 -1.48 -14.39
CA ILE A 66 -0.70 -2.37 -13.32
C ILE A 66 -1.82 -3.33 -12.93
N ALA A 67 -1.48 -4.59 -12.71
CA ALA A 67 -2.40 -5.60 -12.19
C ALA A 67 -2.22 -5.80 -10.68
N LEU A 68 -3.29 -5.53 -9.92
CA LEU A 68 -3.36 -5.78 -8.49
C LEU A 68 -3.94 -7.18 -8.23
N ASN A 69 -3.14 -8.04 -7.64
CA ASN A 69 -3.55 -9.39 -7.24
C ASN A 69 -3.76 -9.42 -5.74
N PHE A 70 -5.01 -9.31 -5.30
CA PHE A 70 -5.37 -9.47 -3.90
C PHE A 70 -5.41 -10.96 -3.54
N HIS A 71 -4.75 -11.36 -2.45
CA HIS A 71 -4.72 -12.74 -1.96
C HIS A 71 -5.39 -12.78 -0.59
N GLY A 72 -6.52 -13.49 -0.50
CA GLY A 72 -7.36 -13.46 0.70
C GLY A 72 -8.36 -14.61 0.76
N GLN A 73 -9.38 -14.42 1.59
CA GLN A 73 -10.53 -15.30 1.78
C GLN A 73 -11.67 -14.89 0.84
N GLU A 74 -12.67 -15.76 0.65
CA GLU A 74 -13.76 -15.52 -0.30
C GLU A 74 -14.61 -14.28 0.06
N ASP A 75 -14.76 -14.00 1.35
CA ASP A 75 -15.46 -12.85 1.90
C ASP A 75 -14.66 -11.53 1.81
N ASP A 76 -13.36 -11.59 1.48
CA ASP A 76 -12.53 -10.40 1.25
C ASP A 76 -12.89 -9.67 -0.06
N PHE A 77 -13.74 -10.23 -0.93
CA PHE A 77 -14.06 -9.65 -2.23
C PHE A 77 -14.60 -8.22 -2.15
N LEU A 78 -15.53 -7.95 -1.21
CA LEU A 78 -16.10 -6.61 -1.05
C LEU A 78 -15.05 -5.62 -0.51
N LEU A 79 -14.14 -6.07 0.34
CA LEU A 79 -13.05 -5.27 0.86
C LEU A 79 -12.06 -4.92 -0.26
N ALA A 80 -11.64 -5.91 -1.05
CA ALA A 80 -10.73 -5.72 -2.17
C ALA A 80 -11.34 -4.79 -3.23
N GLN A 81 -12.63 -4.93 -3.52
CA GLN A 81 -13.36 -4.02 -4.41
C GLN A 81 -13.40 -2.58 -3.84
N TYR A 82 -13.70 -2.43 -2.55
CA TYR A 82 -13.69 -1.13 -1.90
C TYR A 82 -12.30 -0.47 -1.96
N TRP A 83 -11.24 -1.22 -1.66
CA TRP A 83 -9.87 -0.72 -1.71
C TRP A 83 -9.43 -0.35 -3.13
N HIS A 84 -9.72 -1.18 -4.13
CA HIS A 84 -9.44 -0.87 -5.54
C HIS A 84 -10.12 0.43 -5.98
N GLN A 85 -11.41 0.59 -5.69
CA GLN A 85 -12.16 1.82 -5.99
C GLN A 85 -11.52 3.04 -5.31
N ARG A 86 -11.12 2.91 -4.04
CA ARG A 86 -10.52 4.00 -3.29
C ARG A 86 -9.12 4.37 -3.78
N LEU A 87 -8.31 3.39 -4.17
CA LEU A 87 -7.00 3.62 -4.78
C LEU A 87 -7.14 4.40 -6.09
N ILE A 88 -8.13 4.05 -6.92
CA ILE A 88 -8.45 4.82 -8.14
C ILE A 88 -8.81 6.27 -7.78
N GLU A 89 -9.63 6.48 -6.76
CA GLU A 89 -10.05 7.83 -6.34
C GLU A 89 -8.91 8.67 -5.75
N THR A 90 -7.92 8.06 -5.09
CA THR A 90 -6.83 8.80 -4.42
C THR A 90 -5.55 8.92 -5.25
N LEU A 91 -5.29 7.96 -6.14
CA LEU A 91 -4.09 7.97 -7.01
C LEU A 91 -4.34 8.62 -8.36
N LEU A 92 -5.59 8.76 -8.79
CA LEU A 92 -5.91 9.57 -9.96
C LEU A 92 -6.07 11.04 -9.54
N PRO A 93 -5.44 11.99 -10.26
CA PRO A 93 -5.67 13.39 -9.99
C PRO A 93 -7.16 13.69 -10.16
N ALA A 94 -7.76 14.31 -9.15
CA ALA A 94 -9.08 14.91 -9.30
C ALA A 94 -9.03 15.77 -10.57
N THR A 95 -9.95 15.50 -11.51
CA THR A 95 -10.05 16.24 -12.77
C THR A 95 -9.80 17.71 -12.51
N ALA A 96 -8.72 18.24 -13.10
CA ALA A 96 -8.27 19.59 -12.87
C ALA A 96 -9.47 20.53 -12.89
N SER A 97 -9.70 21.21 -11.75
CA SER A 97 -10.67 22.28 -11.66
C SER A 97 -10.41 23.24 -12.83
N GLU A 98 -11.43 23.46 -13.68
CA GLU A 98 -11.37 24.21 -14.95
C GLU A 98 -10.88 25.68 -14.83
N ASN A 99 -10.47 26.13 -13.64
CA ASN A 99 -9.99 27.49 -13.37
C ASN A 99 -8.51 27.58 -12.95
N SER A 100 -7.75 26.49 -13.04
CA SER A 100 -6.31 26.50 -12.75
C SER A 100 -5.50 26.85 -14.00
N THR A 101 -4.96 28.07 -14.08
CA THR A 101 -3.99 28.50 -15.10
C THR A 101 -2.58 27.91 -14.89
N ASP A 102 -2.46 26.87 -14.06
CA ASP A 102 -1.16 26.30 -13.74
C ASP A 102 -0.67 25.35 -14.84
N ARG A 103 0.52 25.64 -15.37
CA ARG A 103 1.19 24.84 -16.40
C ARG A 103 1.53 23.40 -15.95
N GLN A 104 1.23 23.05 -14.71
CA GLN A 104 1.36 21.71 -14.15
C GLN A 104 0.25 20.74 -14.63
N SER A 105 -0.79 21.26 -15.29
CA SER A 105 -1.97 20.46 -15.68
C SER A 105 -1.86 19.66 -17.00
N GLU A 106 -0.75 19.74 -17.75
CA GLU A 106 -0.79 19.30 -19.16
C GLU A 106 -0.45 17.83 -19.44
N VAL A 107 0.03 17.04 -18.47
CA VAL A 107 0.01 15.56 -18.56
C VAL A 107 -0.03 14.97 -17.15
N ALA A 108 -1.20 14.86 -16.55
CA ALA A 108 -1.34 13.95 -15.42
C ALA A 108 -1.00 12.53 -15.91
N ALA A 109 0.05 11.92 -15.37
CA ALA A 109 0.28 10.50 -15.60
C ALA A 109 -0.86 9.74 -14.91
N ASN A 110 -1.75 9.15 -15.71
CA ASN A 110 -2.86 8.36 -15.21
C ASN A 110 -2.42 6.91 -15.11
N VAL A 111 -1.83 6.55 -13.96
CA VAL A 111 -1.56 5.15 -13.66
C VAL A 111 -2.90 4.45 -13.38
N SER A 112 -3.22 3.44 -14.17
CA SER A 112 -4.48 2.71 -14.09
C SER A 112 -4.30 1.29 -13.54
N PHE A 113 -5.27 0.84 -12.73
CA PHE A 113 -5.21 -0.44 -12.03
C PHE A 113 -6.34 -1.37 -12.44
N CYS A 114 -6.00 -2.58 -12.87
CA CYS A 114 -6.93 -3.72 -12.91
C CYS A 114 -6.73 -4.57 -11.66
N ALA A 115 -7.73 -5.35 -11.28
CA ALA A 115 -7.70 -6.06 -10.01
C ALA A 115 -8.43 -7.40 -10.04
N VAL A 116 -7.86 -8.37 -9.33
CA VAL A 116 -8.44 -9.70 -9.09
C VAL A 116 -8.26 -10.11 -7.64
N LEU A 117 -9.24 -10.85 -7.10
CA LEU A 117 -9.11 -11.59 -5.84
C LEU A 117 -8.75 -13.05 -6.12
N ARG A 118 -7.71 -13.54 -5.45
CA ARG A 118 -7.15 -14.88 -5.55
C ARG A 118 -7.14 -15.57 -4.17
N HIS A 119 -7.22 -16.90 -4.18
CA HIS A 119 -7.29 -17.74 -2.97
C HIS A 119 -6.19 -18.82 -2.95
N ASP A 120 -5.47 -18.96 -4.06
CA ASP A 120 -4.64 -20.12 -4.40
C ASP A 120 -3.16 -19.91 -4.08
N LEU A 121 -2.67 -18.67 -4.07
CA LEU A 121 -1.22 -18.40 -4.08
C LEU A 121 -0.58 -18.16 -2.71
N TYR A 122 -1.30 -17.73 -1.69
CA TYR A 122 -0.74 -17.47 -0.35
C TYR A 122 -1.45 -18.27 0.75
N THR A 123 -0.72 -18.61 1.81
CA THR A 123 -1.31 -19.23 3.02
C THR A 123 -2.27 -18.24 3.68
N SER A 124 -3.41 -18.75 4.15
CA SER A 124 -4.30 -17.98 5.02
C SER A 124 -3.69 -17.78 6.41
N ASP A 125 -2.79 -18.69 6.81
CA ASP A 125 -2.03 -18.60 8.04
C ASP A 125 -0.72 -17.83 7.79
N CYS A 126 -0.76 -16.55 8.10
CA CYS A 126 0.38 -15.64 8.09
C CYS A 126 0.87 -15.46 9.53
N HIS A 127 2.14 -15.74 9.78
CA HIS A 127 2.73 -15.49 11.09
C HIS A 127 3.36 -14.10 11.17
N GLU A 128 3.61 -13.62 12.39
CA GLU A 128 4.30 -12.36 12.60
C GLU A 128 5.82 -12.59 12.70
N GLN A 129 6.60 -11.78 12.00
CA GLN A 129 8.06 -11.71 12.14
C GLN A 129 8.45 -10.27 12.50
N LEU A 130 9.02 -10.07 13.69
CA LEU A 130 9.34 -8.74 14.23
C LEU A 130 8.12 -7.79 14.24
N GLY A 131 6.93 -8.34 14.51
CA GLY A 131 5.66 -7.61 14.52
C GLY A 131 5.11 -7.26 13.13
N ARG A 132 5.75 -7.68 12.04
CA ARG A 132 5.28 -7.50 10.66
C ARG A 132 4.64 -8.77 10.13
N ALA A 133 3.69 -8.61 9.21
CA ALA A 133 3.01 -9.75 8.62
C ALA A 133 3.94 -10.53 7.67
N TRP A 134 3.93 -11.86 7.79
CA TRP A 134 4.73 -12.75 6.95
C TRP A 134 3.92 -13.95 6.49
N CYS A 135 3.65 -14.01 5.19
CA CYS A 135 2.97 -15.15 4.56
C CYS A 135 3.90 -15.79 3.55
N THR A 136 3.94 -17.12 3.53
CA THR A 136 4.67 -17.86 2.50
C THR A 136 3.75 -18.16 1.33
N PRO A 137 4.21 -18.01 0.07
CA PRO A 137 3.45 -18.49 -1.07
C PRO A 137 3.20 -20.00 -0.93
N LYS A 138 2.00 -20.46 -1.31
CA LYS A 138 1.64 -21.88 -1.41
C LYS A 138 2.33 -22.46 -2.66
N ILE A 139 3.63 -22.71 -2.57
CA ILE A 139 4.39 -23.33 -3.65
C ILE A 139 4.13 -24.85 -3.62
N SER A 140 3.71 -25.41 -4.75
CA SER A 140 3.80 -26.86 -4.97
C SER A 140 5.28 -27.23 -5.19
N TYR A 141 5.76 -28.25 -4.48
CA TYR A 141 7.15 -28.71 -4.51
C TYR A 141 7.67 -28.84 -5.97
N GLY A 142 8.65 -28.01 -6.37
CA GLY A 142 9.40 -28.18 -7.63
C GLY A 142 9.40 -27.00 -8.62
N GLU A 143 8.63 -25.93 -8.41
CA GLU A 143 8.69 -24.73 -9.26
C GLU A 143 9.26 -23.52 -8.51
N SER A 144 10.06 -22.69 -9.19
CA SER A 144 10.55 -21.43 -8.63
C SER A 144 9.39 -20.44 -8.44
N THR A 145 9.47 -19.64 -7.38
CA THR A 145 8.46 -18.62 -7.01
C THR A 145 8.14 -17.67 -8.18
N GLU A 146 9.15 -17.32 -8.99
CA GLU A 146 9.03 -16.51 -10.21
C GLU A 146 8.22 -17.18 -11.33
N ASN A 147 8.26 -18.51 -11.42
CA ASN A 147 7.51 -19.25 -12.46
C ASN A 147 6.03 -19.44 -12.09
N ILE A 148 5.71 -19.54 -10.79
CA ILE A 148 4.33 -19.73 -10.31
C ILE A 148 3.54 -18.43 -10.32
N ILE A 149 4.16 -17.31 -9.92
CA ILE A 149 3.57 -15.97 -10.00
C ILE A 149 3.08 -15.66 -11.42
N ASN A 150 3.78 -16.16 -12.44
CA ASN A 150 3.49 -15.90 -13.85
C ASN A 150 2.56 -16.92 -14.53
N LYS A 151 2.29 -18.11 -13.97
CA LYS A 151 1.64 -19.21 -14.72
C LYS A 151 0.24 -19.61 -14.30
N ASN A 152 -0.19 -19.33 -13.07
CA ASN A 152 -1.43 -19.94 -12.57
C ASN A 152 -2.60 -18.94 -12.59
N ASN A 153 -3.47 -19.11 -13.59
CA ASN A 153 -4.82 -18.56 -13.69
C ASN A 153 -4.91 -17.02 -13.66
N ALA A 154 -4.24 -16.32 -14.56
CA ALA A 154 -4.73 -14.98 -14.92
C ALA A 154 -6.07 -15.10 -15.68
N PRO A 155 -7.04 -14.17 -15.51
CA PRO A 155 -8.28 -14.18 -16.28
C PRO A 155 -8.06 -14.16 -17.81
N SER A 156 -6.86 -13.74 -18.25
CA SER A 156 -6.40 -13.73 -19.63
C SER A 156 -4.89 -13.46 -19.71
N ASP A 157 -4.26 -13.76 -20.86
CA ASP A 157 -2.86 -13.40 -21.19
C ASP A 157 -2.57 -11.89 -21.02
N SER A 158 -3.59 -11.04 -21.14
CA SER A 158 -3.45 -9.58 -21.03
C SER A 158 -3.17 -9.09 -19.61
N PHE A 159 -3.58 -9.84 -18.57
CA PHE A 159 -3.17 -9.55 -17.19
C PHE A 159 -1.68 -9.83 -17.01
N LEU A 160 -1.16 -10.95 -17.53
CA LEU A 160 0.23 -11.40 -17.33
C LEU A 160 1.27 -10.52 -18.01
N SER A 161 0.90 -9.77 -19.05
CA SER A 161 1.80 -8.84 -19.74
C SER A 161 2.04 -7.52 -18.99
N LYS A 162 1.40 -7.32 -17.84
CA LYS A 162 1.49 -6.09 -17.04
C LYS A 162 2.39 -6.30 -15.81
N PRO A 163 3.02 -5.24 -15.27
CA PRO A 163 3.58 -5.27 -13.93
C PRO A 163 2.55 -5.80 -12.92
N GLN A 164 2.91 -6.85 -12.18
CA GLN A 164 2.07 -7.49 -11.18
C GLN A 164 2.44 -7.01 -9.78
N ILE A 165 1.45 -6.60 -9.00
CA ILE A 165 1.63 -6.34 -7.56
C ILE A 165 0.75 -7.30 -6.78
N HIS A 166 1.36 -7.98 -5.81
CA HIS A 166 0.67 -8.93 -4.95
C HIS A 166 0.34 -8.25 -3.62
N ILE A 167 -0.94 -8.27 -3.23
CA ILE A 167 -1.45 -7.69 -2.00
C ILE A 167 -2.04 -8.84 -1.16
N VAL A 168 -1.38 -9.20 -0.07
CA VAL A 168 -1.77 -10.31 0.79
C VAL A 168 -2.52 -9.79 2.00
N LEU A 169 -3.78 -10.19 2.14
CA LEU A 169 -4.66 -9.79 3.23
C LEU A 169 -4.44 -10.67 4.45
N THR A 170 -4.05 -10.06 5.56
CA THR A 170 -3.68 -10.74 6.80
C THR A 170 -4.61 -10.40 7.95
N ASP A 171 -4.64 -11.26 8.97
CA ASP A 171 -5.37 -10.99 10.22
C ASP A 171 -4.46 -10.38 11.30
N SER A 172 -3.14 -10.47 11.12
CA SER A 172 -2.11 -10.14 12.09
C SER A 172 -0.89 -9.48 11.41
N GLY A 173 0.00 -8.90 12.22
CA GLY A 173 1.21 -8.22 11.76
C GLY A 173 1.00 -6.80 11.20
N LEU A 174 1.93 -5.90 11.48
CA LEU A 174 1.97 -4.57 10.88
C LEU A 174 2.12 -4.67 9.36
N ALA A 175 1.51 -3.71 8.65
CA ALA A 175 1.64 -3.62 7.21
C ALA A 175 3.11 -3.42 6.81
N ASN A 176 3.48 -4.01 5.68
CA ASN A 176 4.81 -3.88 5.12
C ASN A 176 4.84 -4.33 3.66
N THR A 177 5.82 -3.82 2.93
CA THR A 177 6.14 -4.26 1.58
C THR A 177 7.49 -4.95 1.59
N ARG A 178 7.57 -6.14 0.98
CA ARG A 178 8.85 -6.84 0.81
C ARG A 178 8.87 -7.53 -0.55
N ASN A 179 9.94 -7.31 -1.29
CA ASN A 179 10.14 -7.89 -2.63
C ASN A 179 8.94 -7.63 -3.56
N GLY A 180 8.37 -6.42 -3.51
CA GLY A 180 7.19 -6.04 -4.31
C GLY A 180 5.86 -6.64 -3.84
N VAL A 181 5.83 -7.42 -2.75
CA VAL A 181 4.62 -7.97 -2.15
C VAL A 181 4.20 -7.10 -0.97
N VAL A 182 2.96 -6.61 -1.02
CA VAL A 182 2.32 -5.86 0.05
C VAL A 182 1.64 -6.85 0.99
N PHE A 183 1.95 -6.78 2.28
CA PHE A 183 1.25 -7.49 3.34
C PHE A 183 0.48 -6.47 4.17
N ILE A 184 -0.82 -6.67 4.33
CA ILE A 184 -1.68 -5.67 4.96
C ILE A 184 -2.85 -6.33 5.70
N LYS A 185 -3.18 -5.78 6.88
CA LYS A 185 -4.32 -6.25 7.65
C LYS A 185 -5.64 -5.93 6.97
N ARG A 186 -6.62 -6.83 7.06
CA ARG A 186 -7.99 -6.61 6.57
C ARG A 186 -8.67 -5.35 7.10
N ASN A 187 -8.33 -4.94 8.33
CA ASN A 187 -8.89 -3.76 8.97
C ASN A 187 -8.06 -2.48 8.78
N ALA A 188 -7.02 -2.51 7.95
CA ALA A 188 -6.21 -1.34 7.64
C ALA A 188 -7.02 -0.31 6.85
N SER A 189 -6.62 0.97 6.95
CA SER A 189 -7.18 2.01 6.10
C SER A 189 -6.61 1.93 4.69
N VAL A 190 -7.32 2.50 3.71
CA VAL A 190 -6.80 2.57 2.33
C VAL A 190 -5.53 3.41 2.24
N GLN A 191 -5.35 4.39 3.11
CA GLN A 191 -4.13 5.20 3.17
C GLN A 191 -2.89 4.37 3.50
N VAL A 192 -3.02 3.36 4.37
CA VAL A 192 -1.94 2.41 4.65
C VAL A 192 -1.68 1.55 3.42
N LEU A 193 -2.72 1.07 2.74
CA LEU A 193 -2.56 0.33 1.48
C LEU A 193 -1.83 1.16 0.42
N GLN A 194 -2.21 2.43 0.27
CA GLN A 194 -1.62 3.36 -0.67
C GLN A 194 -0.13 3.63 -0.38
N HIS A 195 0.23 3.72 0.90
CA HIS A 195 1.61 3.84 1.33
C HIS A 195 2.45 2.60 0.97
N GLU A 196 1.96 1.41 1.32
CA GLU A 196 2.64 0.15 0.98
C GLU A 196 2.70 -0.08 -0.53
N LEU A 197 1.66 0.27 -1.26
CA LEU A 197 1.66 0.23 -2.72
C LEU A 197 2.73 1.17 -3.29
N GLY A 198 2.96 2.33 -2.67
CA GLY A 198 4.07 3.22 -3.00
C GLY A 198 5.43 2.52 -2.94
N HIS A 199 5.68 1.72 -1.89
CA HIS A 199 6.90 0.91 -1.81
C HIS A 199 6.99 -0.15 -2.91
N ALA A 200 5.88 -0.82 -3.22
CA ALA A 200 5.84 -1.80 -4.30
C ALA A 200 6.11 -1.15 -5.67
N LEU A 201 5.86 0.14 -5.80
CA LEU A 201 6.06 0.97 -6.99
C LEU A 201 7.36 1.77 -7.00
N GLY A 202 8.32 1.43 -6.13
CA GLY A 202 9.67 2.01 -6.18
C GLY A 202 9.89 3.24 -5.29
N LEU A 203 8.95 3.58 -4.41
CA LEU A 203 9.09 4.71 -3.49
C LEU A 203 9.65 4.29 -2.12
N ALA A 204 10.43 5.16 -1.50
CA ALA A 204 10.97 4.98 -0.15
C ALA A 204 10.26 5.87 0.88
N ASP A 205 10.32 5.47 2.15
CA ASP A 205 9.87 6.28 3.27
C ASP A 205 10.66 7.59 3.36
N GLU A 206 9.95 8.68 3.66
CA GLU A 206 10.52 10.01 3.86
C GLU A 206 10.64 10.40 5.34
N TYR A 207 9.99 9.65 6.24
CA TYR A 207 10.06 9.83 7.68
C TYR A 207 11.30 9.15 8.29
N ALA A 208 11.61 9.48 9.55
CA ALA A 208 12.71 8.85 10.27
C ALA A 208 12.44 7.36 10.51
N MET A 209 13.15 6.51 9.76
CA MET A 209 13.05 5.06 9.89
C MET A 209 13.57 4.57 11.25
N HIS A 210 13.22 3.33 11.62
CA HIS A 210 13.86 2.67 12.76
C HIS A 210 15.39 2.61 12.55
N PRO A 211 16.22 2.90 13.57
CA PRO A 211 17.67 3.10 13.38
C PRO A 211 18.39 1.95 12.66
N ASP A 212 18.03 0.71 12.94
CA ASP A 212 18.66 -0.47 12.31
C ASP A 212 18.36 -0.55 10.81
N LEU A 213 17.11 -0.26 10.43
CA LEU A 213 16.69 -0.23 9.03
C LEU A 213 17.30 0.98 8.30
N ALA A 214 17.29 2.15 8.95
CA ALA A 214 17.88 3.36 8.42
C ALA A 214 19.36 3.16 8.08
N ARG A 215 20.12 2.50 8.96
CA ARG A 215 21.55 2.20 8.70
C ARG A 215 21.74 1.33 7.46
N GLN A 216 21.00 0.23 7.36
CA GLN A 216 21.11 -0.68 6.20
C GLN A 216 20.70 0.04 4.91
N PHE A 217 19.59 0.79 4.95
CA PHE A 217 19.05 1.52 3.81
C PHE A 217 19.99 2.62 3.33
N CYS A 218 20.43 3.48 4.24
CA CYS A 218 21.27 4.63 3.92
C CYS A 218 22.72 4.26 3.60
N ASN A 219 23.14 3.02 3.86
CA ASN A 219 24.43 2.48 3.42
C ASN A 219 24.34 1.75 2.07
N GLY A 220 23.16 1.64 1.47
CA GLY A 220 22.97 0.94 0.20
C GLY A 220 23.07 -0.58 0.32
N GLU A 221 22.73 -1.15 1.48
CA GLU A 221 22.78 -2.60 1.71
C GLU A 221 21.58 -3.33 1.07
N PHE A 222 20.57 -2.59 0.57
CA PHE A 222 19.46 -3.13 -0.20
C PHE A 222 19.72 -3.01 -1.70
N ASN A 223 19.33 -4.04 -2.45
CA ASN A 223 19.24 -3.97 -3.91
C ASN A 223 17.94 -3.25 -4.32
N PHE A 224 17.86 -1.97 -4.01
CA PHE A 224 16.70 -1.13 -4.25
C PHE A 224 17.16 0.32 -4.50
N THR A 225 16.61 0.97 -5.52
CA THR A 225 16.84 2.38 -5.81
C THR A 225 15.50 3.10 -5.76
N ALA A 226 15.37 4.03 -4.83
CA ALA A 226 14.14 4.79 -4.63
C ALA A 226 13.97 5.87 -5.71
N SER A 227 12.78 5.98 -6.28
CA SER A 227 12.50 7.02 -7.28
C SER A 227 12.27 8.40 -6.66
N ASN A 228 11.77 8.48 -5.42
CA ASN A 228 11.49 9.74 -4.70
C ASN A 228 12.61 10.18 -3.74
N LEU A 229 13.72 9.43 -3.64
CA LEU A 229 14.73 9.68 -2.63
C LEU A 229 16.14 9.47 -3.16
N VAL A 230 17.06 10.38 -2.83
CA VAL A 230 18.50 10.16 -3.01
C VAL A 230 19.27 10.37 -1.72
N ILE A 231 20.36 9.64 -1.56
CA ILE A 231 21.15 9.63 -0.32
C ILE A 231 22.56 10.13 -0.65
N THR A 232 23.03 11.11 0.11
CA THR A 232 24.40 11.65 -0.03
C THR A 232 25.17 11.48 1.28
N HIS A 233 26.50 11.45 1.16
CA HIS A 233 27.41 11.34 2.30
C HIS A 233 27.79 12.71 2.89
N LYS A 234 27.57 13.78 2.12
CA LYS A 234 27.87 15.16 2.48
C LYS A 234 26.85 16.09 1.85
N GLN A 235 26.83 17.34 2.29
CA GLN A 235 25.95 18.38 1.74
C GLN A 235 26.69 19.42 0.90
N TRP A 236 28.02 19.34 0.81
CA TRP A 236 28.86 20.28 0.07
C TRP A 236 29.52 19.59 -1.11
N PHE A 237 29.19 20.05 -2.32
CA PHE A 237 29.56 19.43 -3.58
C PHE A 237 30.44 20.39 -4.39
N THR A 238 31.54 19.89 -4.91
CA THR A 238 32.31 20.60 -5.93
C THR A 238 31.48 20.73 -7.22
N PRO A 239 31.86 21.61 -8.17
CA PRO A 239 31.16 21.69 -9.46
C PRO A 239 31.06 20.35 -10.20
N GLU A 240 32.09 19.51 -10.09
CA GLU A 240 32.13 18.20 -10.72
C GLU A 240 31.18 17.20 -10.05
N GLU A 241 31.23 17.10 -8.72
CA GLU A 241 30.32 16.24 -7.95
C GLU A 241 28.86 16.65 -8.15
N MET A 242 28.59 17.95 -8.27
CA MET A 242 27.24 18.45 -8.56
C MET A 242 26.74 18.00 -9.94
N ARG A 243 27.62 17.97 -10.94
CA ARG A 243 27.29 17.51 -12.29
C ARG A 243 26.98 16.02 -12.30
N GLU A 244 27.77 15.20 -11.60
CA GLU A 244 27.52 13.76 -11.45
C GLU A 244 26.22 13.50 -10.69
N PHE A 245 25.98 14.26 -9.61
CA PHE A 245 24.76 14.17 -8.83
C PHE A 245 23.51 14.46 -9.66
N LEU A 246 23.53 15.53 -10.45
CA LEU A 246 22.42 15.89 -11.34
C LEU A 246 22.11 14.78 -12.35
N GLN A 247 23.12 14.08 -12.86
CA GLN A 247 22.95 12.97 -13.80
C GLN A 247 22.37 11.72 -13.14
N ALA A 248 22.57 11.55 -11.83
CA ALA A 248 22.09 10.40 -11.07
C ALA A 248 20.71 10.61 -10.41
N LEU A 249 20.14 11.82 -10.50
CA LEU A 249 18.85 12.12 -9.88
C LEU A 249 17.69 11.48 -10.65
N PRO A 250 16.82 10.69 -9.98
CA PRO A 250 15.67 10.07 -10.65
C PRO A 250 14.71 11.10 -11.26
N TRP A 251 14.62 12.30 -10.68
CA TRP A 251 13.74 13.38 -11.14
C TRP A 251 14.48 14.50 -11.87
N ALA A 252 15.66 14.24 -12.43
CA ALA A 252 16.49 15.26 -13.08
C ALA A 252 15.73 16.10 -14.13
N ASP A 253 14.88 15.44 -14.92
CA ASP A 253 14.10 16.07 -15.99
C ASP A 253 12.96 16.99 -15.48
N PHE A 254 12.63 16.91 -14.20
CA PHE A 254 11.55 17.68 -13.57
C PHE A 254 12.05 18.84 -12.71
N ILE A 255 13.36 19.09 -12.65
CA ILE A 255 13.93 20.14 -11.80
C ILE A 255 13.52 21.53 -12.30
N GLU A 256 12.95 22.35 -11.42
CA GLU A 256 12.45 23.69 -11.74
C GLU A 256 13.28 24.81 -11.10
N GLN A 257 14.27 24.46 -10.29
CA GLN A 257 15.10 25.38 -9.53
C GLN A 257 16.50 24.82 -9.23
N PRO A 258 17.47 25.65 -8.80
CA PRO A 258 18.75 25.15 -8.33
C PRO A 258 18.59 24.20 -7.13
N LEU A 259 19.37 23.11 -7.13
CA LEU A 259 19.35 22.11 -6.03
C LEU A 259 20.23 22.48 -4.83
N GLY A 260 20.72 23.72 -4.80
CA GLY A 260 21.63 24.20 -3.78
C GLY A 260 21.99 25.66 -3.98
N THR A 261 22.80 26.17 -3.04
CA THR A 261 23.37 27.52 -3.08
C THR A 261 24.86 27.43 -3.32
N LYS A 262 25.39 28.26 -4.22
CA LYS A 262 26.81 28.27 -4.59
C LYS A 262 27.54 29.35 -3.81
N ASP A 263 28.68 29.01 -3.20
CA ASP A 263 29.53 29.98 -2.53
C ASP A 263 30.47 30.73 -3.49
N ALA A 264 31.29 31.64 -2.95
CA ALA A 264 32.23 32.45 -3.73
C ALA A 264 33.32 31.64 -4.45
N HIS A 265 33.61 30.42 -3.98
CA HIS A 265 34.60 29.50 -4.57
C HIS A 265 33.96 28.48 -5.51
N GLY A 266 32.63 28.53 -5.63
CA GLY A 266 31.85 27.71 -6.52
C GLY A 266 31.45 26.34 -5.97
N VAL A 267 31.62 26.13 -4.66
CA VAL A 267 31.13 24.94 -3.95
C VAL A 267 29.63 25.09 -3.74
N TRP A 268 28.88 24.03 -4.04
CA TRP A 268 27.44 23.96 -3.83
C TRP A 268 27.13 23.41 -2.44
N ARG A 269 26.32 24.14 -1.68
CA ARG A 269 25.61 23.59 -0.52
C ARG A 269 24.25 23.11 -0.98
N LEU A 270 24.02 21.80 -0.93
CA LEU A 270 22.76 21.15 -1.31
C LEU A 270 21.57 21.65 -0.49
N GLY A 271 20.41 21.73 -1.14
CA GLY A 271 19.16 22.21 -0.57
C GLY A 271 18.56 23.34 -1.41
N SER A 272 17.42 23.08 -2.04
CA SER A 272 16.61 24.06 -2.75
C SER A 272 15.92 25.02 -1.78
N SER A 273 15.63 26.24 -2.24
CA SER A 273 15.08 27.31 -1.41
C SER A 273 13.58 27.57 -1.63
N ASP A 274 13.08 27.38 -2.85
CA ASP A 274 11.68 27.66 -3.19
C ASP A 274 10.84 26.41 -2.92
N THR A 275 10.04 26.43 -1.86
CA THR A 275 9.27 25.25 -1.42
C THR A 275 8.09 24.90 -2.34
N GLN A 276 7.77 25.75 -3.32
CA GLN A 276 6.68 25.54 -4.26
C GLN A 276 7.14 24.92 -5.59
N LYS A 277 8.44 24.66 -5.74
CA LYS A 277 9.03 24.13 -6.98
C LYS A 277 9.68 22.78 -6.76
N ILE A 278 9.73 21.97 -7.80
CA ILE A 278 10.46 20.71 -7.79
C ILE A 278 11.97 20.99 -7.69
N GLY A 279 12.61 20.40 -6.69
CA GLY A 279 14.01 20.67 -6.34
C GLY A 279 14.65 19.57 -5.51
N LEU A 280 15.35 19.96 -4.45
CA LEU A 280 16.04 19.05 -3.54
C LEU A 280 15.81 19.48 -2.08
N PHE A 281 15.00 18.74 -1.35
CA PHE A 281 14.61 19.05 0.03
C PHE A 281 15.02 17.93 0.97
N ALA A 282 15.38 18.28 2.20
CA ALA A 282 15.81 17.28 3.17
C ALA A 282 14.65 16.35 3.56
N ALA A 283 14.92 15.05 3.57
CA ALA A 283 14.04 14.02 4.12
C ALA A 283 14.62 13.46 5.42
N LYS A 284 13.77 12.88 6.27
CA LYS A 284 14.20 12.34 7.57
C LYS A 284 14.63 10.88 7.51
N THR A 285 14.52 10.24 6.35
CA THR A 285 14.85 8.82 6.11
C THR A 285 16.16 8.35 6.75
N CYS A 286 17.21 9.17 6.63
CA CYS A 286 18.55 8.85 7.13
C CYS A 286 18.92 9.55 8.46
N GLU A 287 17.94 10.08 9.19
CA GLU A 287 18.17 10.75 10.47
C GLU A 287 18.91 9.82 11.45
N GLY A 288 19.98 10.33 12.08
CA GLY A 288 20.80 9.56 13.01
C GLY A 288 21.80 8.57 12.38
N THR A 289 21.88 8.46 11.06
CA THR A 289 22.83 7.54 10.37
C THR A 289 24.15 8.19 9.96
N GLY A 290 24.24 9.53 9.98
CA GLY A 290 25.37 10.28 9.41
C GLY A 290 25.32 10.44 7.89
N ARG A 291 24.22 10.04 7.24
CA ARG A 291 23.92 10.29 5.83
C ARG A 291 22.82 11.35 5.69
N TYR A 292 22.70 11.92 4.50
CA TYR A 292 21.66 12.91 4.17
C TYR A 292 20.72 12.33 3.13
N ALA A 293 19.43 12.32 3.43
CA ALA A 293 18.40 11.92 2.48
C ALA A 293 17.73 13.16 1.89
N TRP A 294 17.40 13.09 0.61
CA TRP A 294 16.78 14.18 -0.13
C TRP A 294 15.60 13.71 -0.96
N LYS A 295 14.56 14.53 -1.04
CA LYS A 295 13.33 14.32 -1.79
C LYS A 295 13.06 15.48 -2.75
N PRO A 296 12.26 15.29 -3.83
CA PRO A 296 12.06 16.31 -4.86
C PRO A 296 11.10 17.43 -4.47
N VAL A 297 10.23 17.23 -3.48
CA VAL A 297 9.19 18.19 -3.06
C VAL A 297 9.36 18.58 -1.60
N ALA A 298 9.07 19.85 -1.28
CA ALA A 298 9.22 20.36 0.09
C ALA A 298 8.06 19.96 1.00
N GLU A 299 6.88 19.74 0.41
CA GLU A 299 5.68 19.38 1.14
C GLU A 299 5.80 17.99 1.77
N LYS A 300 4.94 17.76 2.75
CA LYS A 300 4.83 16.46 3.39
C LYS A 300 3.98 15.55 2.50
N THR A 301 4.55 14.43 2.09
CA THR A 301 3.89 13.47 1.18
C THR A 301 3.30 12.31 1.97
N TRP A 302 2.50 11.45 1.32
CA TRP A 302 2.02 10.20 1.91
C TRP A 302 3.14 9.18 2.21
N MET A 303 4.33 9.35 1.63
CA MET A 303 5.52 8.55 1.98
C MET A 303 6.22 9.07 3.25
N GLU A 304 5.89 10.29 3.70
CA GLU A 304 6.30 10.80 5.02
C GLU A 304 5.22 10.57 6.08
N GLN A 305 3.94 10.75 5.71
CA GLN A 305 2.81 10.61 6.61
C GLN A 305 1.58 10.10 5.85
N HIS A 306 1.30 8.80 5.98
CA HIS A 306 0.28 8.12 5.20
C HIS A 306 -1.14 8.72 5.38
N GLU A 307 -1.47 9.29 6.54
CA GLU A 307 -2.82 9.83 6.80
C GLU A 307 -3.18 11.05 5.95
N ILE A 308 -2.18 11.73 5.35
CA ILE A 308 -2.43 12.88 4.46
C ILE A 308 -3.12 12.42 3.18
N GLY A 309 -2.75 11.24 2.66
CA GLY A 309 -3.33 10.64 1.45
C GLY A 309 -3.07 11.39 0.13
N GLU A 310 -2.58 12.64 0.18
CA GLU A 310 -2.24 13.44 -1.00
C GLU A 310 -0.99 12.92 -1.70
N VAL A 311 -1.10 12.80 -3.02
CA VAL A 311 -0.06 12.27 -3.91
C VAL A 311 0.46 13.36 -4.82
N PRO A 312 1.68 13.88 -4.59
CA PRO A 312 2.34 14.75 -5.55
C PRO A 312 2.31 14.19 -6.97
N ALA A 313 1.89 15.01 -7.93
CA ALA A 313 1.80 14.62 -9.34
C ALA A 313 3.14 14.12 -9.91
N LEU A 314 4.25 14.66 -9.41
CA LEU A 314 5.59 14.19 -9.76
C LEU A 314 5.79 12.70 -9.42
N TYR A 315 5.26 12.22 -8.30
CA TYR A 315 5.52 10.85 -7.87
C TYR A 315 4.78 9.85 -8.77
N LEU A 316 3.60 10.21 -9.29
CA LEU A 316 2.92 9.41 -10.31
C LEU A 316 3.77 9.29 -11.59
N ARG A 317 4.46 10.36 -11.98
CA ARG A 317 5.40 10.31 -13.12
C ARG A 317 6.63 9.44 -12.81
N LEU A 318 7.18 9.55 -11.60
CA LEU A 318 8.32 8.73 -11.16
C LEU A 318 7.96 7.24 -11.08
N ILE A 319 6.72 6.92 -10.66
CA ILE A 319 6.18 5.57 -10.70
C ILE A 319 6.09 5.10 -12.15
N GLN A 320 5.54 5.91 -13.06
CA GLN A 320 5.45 5.55 -14.47
C GLN A 320 6.83 5.24 -15.07
N GLN A 321 7.83 6.10 -14.82
CA GLN A 321 9.21 5.88 -15.25
C GLN A 321 9.84 4.61 -14.66
N HIS A 322 9.45 4.23 -13.44
CA HIS A 322 9.94 3.01 -12.80
C HIS A 322 9.37 1.73 -13.44
N LEU A 323 8.21 1.82 -14.10
CA LEU A 323 7.55 0.69 -14.74
C LEU A 323 7.99 0.43 -16.19
N GLU A 324 8.74 1.36 -16.79
CA GLU A 324 9.31 1.27 -18.16
C GLU A 324 10.68 0.56 -18.18
#